data_AF-A0A950F8H7-F1
#
_entry.id   AF-A0A950F8H7-F1
#
_cell.length_a   1.000
_cell.length_b   1.000
_cell.length_c   1.000
_cell.angle_alpha   90.00
_cell.angle_beta   90.00
_cell.angle_gamma   90.00
#
_symmetry.space_group_name_H-M   'P 1'
#
loop_
_entity.id
_entity.type
_entity.pdbx_description
1 polymer ?
#
loop_
_entity_poly.entity_id
_entity_poly.type
_entity_poly.pdbx_seq_one_letter_code
_entity_poly.pdbx_strand_id
1 'polypeptide(L)'
;MAKYTFVVLTNPTPGKDAEYNRWYNEQHIPDVLQARGFVCAQRFRLADTQMGGDTNKPYKYLALYEIETDDLQGALDDLASRRDTPDMIMSDAIDLKNASAFIFTPVAEKVVAKDVARPRRAA
;
A
#
# COMPACT_ATOMS: atom_id res chain seq x y z
N MET A 1 0.99 10.91 18.30
CA MET A 1 0.53 9.92 17.31
C MET A 1 1.74 9.33 16.63
N ALA A 2 2.02 8.07 16.91
CA ALA A 2 3.02 7.31 16.18
C ALA A 2 2.59 7.12 14.71
N LYS A 3 3.57 6.98 13.82
CA LYS A 3 3.37 6.84 12.37
C LYS A 3 3.79 5.45 11.92
N TYR A 4 3.04 4.88 10.98
CA TYR A 4 3.36 3.60 10.38
C TYR A 4 3.09 3.62 8.87
N THR A 5 3.83 2.81 8.12
CA THR A 5 3.55 2.53 6.71
C THR A 5 3.08 1.09 6.58
N PHE A 6 1.87 0.91 6.08
CA PHE A 6 1.35 -0.41 5.72
C PHE A 6 1.56 -0.66 4.23
N VAL A 7 2.36 -1.68 3.93
CA VAL A 7 2.81 -2.06 2.59
C VAL A 7 2.06 -3.32 2.17
N VAL A 8 1.35 -3.24 1.05
CA VAL A 8 0.56 -4.36 0.51
C VAL A 8 0.96 -4.64 -0.92
N LEU A 9 1.48 -5.85 -1.17
CA LEU A 9 1.91 -6.34 -2.48
C LEU A 9 0.93 -7.41 -2.95
N THR A 10 0.33 -7.20 -4.13
CA THR A 10 -0.80 -8.03 -4.60
C THR A 10 -0.76 -8.25 -6.10
N ASN A 11 -1.52 -9.26 -6.54
CA ASN A 11 -1.80 -9.55 -7.93
C ASN A 11 -3.32 -9.70 -8.14
N PRO A 12 -3.81 -9.43 -9.36
CA PRO A 12 -5.15 -9.85 -9.74
C PRO A 12 -5.22 -11.37 -9.87
N THR A 13 -6.38 -11.94 -9.57
CA THR A 13 -6.76 -13.28 -10.02
C THR A 13 -6.65 -13.34 -11.56
N PRO A 14 -6.10 -14.42 -12.16
CA PRO A 14 -5.92 -14.49 -13.61
C PRO A 14 -7.20 -14.18 -14.40
N GLY A 15 -7.10 -13.23 -15.34
CA GLY A 15 -8.22 -12.82 -16.19
C GLY A 15 -9.15 -11.76 -15.58
N LYS A 16 -8.90 -11.33 -14.33
CA LYS A 16 -9.72 -10.33 -13.63
C LYS A 16 -9.05 -8.97 -13.46
N ASP A 17 -8.00 -8.68 -14.22
CA ASP A 17 -7.18 -7.46 -14.08
C ASP A 17 -8.02 -6.16 -14.08
N ALA A 18 -9.00 -6.04 -14.97
CA ALA A 18 -9.86 -4.85 -15.05
C ALA A 18 -10.79 -4.72 -13.83
N GLU A 19 -11.40 -5.83 -13.41
CA GLU A 19 -12.27 -5.89 -12.23
C GLU A 19 -11.49 -5.55 -10.96
N TYR A 20 -10.33 -6.19 -10.79
CA TYR A 20 -9.41 -5.96 -9.69
C TYR A 20 -9.01 -4.49 -9.59
N ASN A 21 -8.60 -3.87 -10.71
CA ASN A 21 -8.18 -2.47 -10.68
C ASN A 21 -9.33 -1.51 -10.36
N ARG A 22 -10.52 -1.75 -10.92
CA ARG A 22 -11.71 -0.94 -10.63
C ARG A 22 -12.08 -1.05 -9.14
N TRP A 23 -12.28 -2.27 -8.66
CA TRP A 23 -12.63 -2.53 -7.26
C TRP A 23 -11.59 -1.97 -6.29
N TYR A 24 -10.30 -2.17 -6.55
CA TYR A 24 -9.26 -1.72 -5.62
C TYR A 24 -9.24 -0.20 -5.49
N ASN A 25 -9.34 0.51 -6.62
CA ASN A 25 -9.22 1.97 -6.65
C ASN A 25 -10.50 2.68 -6.19
N GLU A 26 -11.66 2.18 -6.63
CA GLU A 26 -12.94 2.89 -6.46
C GLU A 26 -13.69 2.45 -5.19
N GLN A 27 -13.34 1.30 -4.61
CA GLN A 27 -14.03 0.76 -3.44
C GLN A 27 -13.06 0.39 -2.31
N HIS A 28 -12.12 -0.52 -2.55
CA HIS A 28 -11.31 -1.07 -1.47
C HIS A 28 -10.44 -0.02 -0.75
N ILE A 29 -9.77 0.88 -1.48
CA ILE A 29 -9.00 1.96 -0.87
C ILE A 29 -9.89 2.88 -0.03
N PRO A 30 -11.01 3.43 -0.56
CA PRO A 30 -11.97 4.18 0.24
C PRO A 30 -12.41 3.46 1.51
N ASP A 31 -12.75 2.17 1.42
CA ASP A 31 -13.19 1.35 2.55
C ASP A 31 -12.08 1.24 3.63
N VAL A 32 -10.83 0.99 3.20
CA VAL A 32 -9.66 0.93 4.11
C VAL A 32 -9.41 2.28 4.79
N LEU A 33 -9.58 3.39 4.08
CA LEU A 33 -9.39 4.73 4.64
C LEU A 33 -10.49 5.15 5.63
N GLN A 34 -11.57 4.37 5.77
CA GLN A 34 -12.54 4.55 6.85
C GLN A 34 -12.13 3.85 8.15
N ALA A 35 -11.12 2.97 8.12
CA ALA A 35 -10.60 2.32 9.30
C ALA A 35 -9.84 3.31 10.19
N ARG A 36 -9.92 3.09 11.51
CA ARG A 36 -9.31 3.95 12.52
C ARG A 36 -7.81 4.11 12.27
N GLY A 37 -7.35 5.36 12.21
CA GLY A 37 -5.92 5.71 12.10
C GLY A 37 -5.35 5.67 10.69
N PHE A 38 -6.07 5.16 9.67
CA PHE A 38 -5.63 5.22 8.28
C PHE A 38 -5.82 6.64 7.74
N VAL A 39 -4.75 7.28 7.27
CA VAL A 39 -4.78 8.71 6.89
C VAL A 39 -4.69 8.94 5.38
N CYS A 40 -3.94 8.12 4.66
CA CYS A 40 -3.88 8.18 3.21
C CYS A 40 -3.43 6.85 2.60
N ALA A 41 -3.69 6.69 1.31
CA ALA A 41 -3.27 5.53 0.54
C ALA A 41 -2.81 5.96 -0.86
N GLN A 42 -1.82 5.25 -1.39
CA GLN A 42 -1.46 5.34 -2.80
C GLN A 42 -1.20 3.95 -3.36
N ARG A 43 -1.71 3.71 -4.56
CA ARG A 43 -1.54 2.45 -5.28
C ARG A 43 -0.68 2.65 -6.51
N PHE A 44 0.13 1.65 -6.82
CA PHE A 44 1.15 1.65 -7.85
C PHE A 44 1.05 0.35 -8.66
N ARG A 45 1.34 0.46 -9.95
CA ARG A 45 1.66 -0.67 -10.81
C ARG A 45 3.19 -0.79 -10.88
N LEU A 46 3.69 -2.01 -10.90
CA LEU A 46 5.09 -2.27 -11.20
C LEU A 46 5.46 -1.64 -12.54
N ALA A 47 6.50 -0.82 -12.55
CA ALA A 47 6.98 -0.16 -13.76
C ALA A 47 7.70 -1.15 -14.68
N ASP A 48 7.59 -0.94 -15.99
CA ASP A 48 8.23 -1.81 -16.98
C ASP A 48 9.76 -1.61 -17.03
N THR A 49 10.24 -0.46 -16.54
CA THR A 49 11.66 -0.19 -16.32
C THR A 49 12.02 -0.47 -14.88
N GLN A 50 12.91 -1.42 -14.66
CA GLN A 50 13.42 -1.79 -13.35
C GLN A 50 14.91 -1.53 -13.23
N MET A 51 15.37 -1.18 -12.04
CA MET A 51 16.80 -1.12 -11.73
C MET A 51 17.38 -2.53 -11.87
N GLY A 52 18.46 -2.67 -12.66
CA GLY A 52 19.02 -3.98 -13.01
C GLY A 52 18.34 -4.70 -14.17
N GLY A 53 17.30 -4.11 -14.78
CA GLY A 53 16.67 -4.59 -16.02
C GLY A 53 15.73 -5.79 -15.90
N ASP A 54 15.73 -6.51 -14.77
CA ASP A 54 14.82 -7.64 -14.54
C ASP A 54 13.43 -7.17 -14.13
N THR A 55 12.44 -7.48 -14.97
CA THR A 55 11.01 -7.16 -14.78
C THR A 55 10.21 -8.32 -14.22
N ASN A 56 10.80 -9.51 -14.04
CA ASN A 56 10.12 -10.68 -13.53
C ASN A 56 9.99 -10.63 -12.00
N LYS A 57 9.06 -9.79 -11.52
CA LYS A 57 8.78 -9.64 -10.09
C LYS A 57 7.52 -10.42 -9.68
N PRO A 58 7.49 -10.95 -8.45
CA PRO A 58 6.36 -11.74 -7.96
C PRO A 58 5.06 -10.95 -7.83
N TYR A 59 5.11 -9.61 -7.83
CA TYR A 59 3.96 -8.74 -7.64
C TYR A 59 3.86 -7.69 -8.75
N LYS A 60 2.64 -7.52 -9.29
CA LYS A 60 2.33 -6.51 -10.29
C LYS A 60 1.89 -5.18 -9.68
N TYR A 61 1.41 -5.18 -8.43
CA TYR A 61 0.87 -3.99 -7.77
C TYR A 61 1.35 -3.84 -6.33
N LEU A 62 1.45 -2.58 -5.91
CA LEU A 62 1.78 -2.14 -4.57
C LEU A 62 0.72 -1.15 -4.09
N ALA A 63 0.24 -1.28 -2.86
CA ALA A 63 -0.47 -0.22 -2.15
C ALA A 63 0.32 0.16 -0.89
N LEU A 64 0.47 1.46 -0.66
CA LEU A 64 1.06 2.03 0.52
C LEU A 64 -0.02 2.81 1.27
N TYR A 65 -0.24 2.47 2.53
CA TYR A 65 -1.10 3.22 3.42
C TYR A 65 -0.26 3.87 4.52
N GLU A 66 -0.61 5.10 4.87
CA GLU A 66 -0.06 5.76 6.07
C GLU A 66 -1.06 5.61 7.21
N ILE A 67 -0.56 5.24 8.39
CA ILE A 67 -1.35 5.08 9.61
C ILE A 67 -0.78 6.02 10.67
N GLU A 68 -1.63 6.82 11.31
CA GLU A 68 -1.29 7.66 12.45
C GLU A 68 -2.16 7.28 13.65
N THR A 69 -1.55 6.67 14.66
CA THR A 69 -2.24 6.20 15.87
C THR A 69 -1.25 5.95 17.00
N ASP A 70 -1.67 6.09 18.25
CA ASP A 70 -0.91 5.62 19.43
C ASP A 70 -1.30 4.19 19.84
N ASP A 71 -2.31 3.61 19.18
CA ASP A 71 -2.83 2.25 19.37
C ASP A 71 -2.87 1.54 18.00
N LEU A 72 -1.73 0.97 17.61
CA LEU A 72 -1.61 0.28 16.32
C LEU A 72 -2.44 -1.00 16.29
N GLN A 73 -2.43 -1.78 17.37
CA GLN A 73 -3.18 -3.04 17.42
C GLN A 73 -4.68 -2.79 17.24
N GLY A 74 -5.24 -1.81 17.95
CA GLY A 74 -6.65 -1.47 17.81
C GLY A 74 -7.02 -0.92 16.42
N ALA A 75 -6.10 -0.24 15.73
CA ALA A 75 -6.30 0.17 14.34
C ALA A 75 -6.36 -1.04 13.38
N LEU A 76 -5.51 -2.04 13.61
CA LEU A 76 -5.51 -3.27 12.82
C LEU A 76 -6.70 -4.18 13.11
N ASP A 77 -7.13 -4.24 14.37
CA ASP A 77 -8.33 -4.97 14.78
C ASP A 77 -9.59 -4.33 14.17
N ASP A 78 -9.69 -3.00 14.14
CA ASP A 78 -10.77 -2.28 13.44
C ASP A 78 -10.76 -2.61 11.94
N LEU A 79 -9.61 -2.52 11.28
CA LEU A 79 -9.48 -2.89 9.86
C LEU A 79 -9.92 -4.35 9.62
N ALA A 80 -9.45 -5.28 10.44
CA ALA A 80 -9.78 -6.70 10.32
C ALA A 80 -11.28 -6.96 10.54
N SER A 81 -11.92 -6.24 11.46
CA SER A 81 -13.35 -6.40 11.78
C SER A 81 -14.28 -5.95 10.65
N ARG A 82 -13.84 -5.03 9.79
CA ARG A 82 -14.60 -4.52 8.65
C ARG A 82 -14.63 -5.48 7.47
N ARG A 83 -13.63 -6.34 7.36
CA ARG A 83 -13.48 -7.25 6.23
C ARG A 83 -14.68 -8.19 6.13
N ASP A 84 -15.18 -8.37 4.91
CA ASP A 84 -16.34 -9.21 4.59
C ASP A 84 -17.66 -8.75 5.25
N THR A 85 -17.71 -7.47 5.64
CA THR A 85 -18.93 -6.76 6.04
C THR A 85 -19.33 -5.76 4.95
N PRO A 86 -20.51 -5.11 5.04
CA PRO A 86 -20.87 -4.03 4.13
C PRO A 86 -19.87 -2.86 4.09
N ASP A 87 -19.07 -2.69 5.15
CA ASP A 87 -18.08 -1.61 5.26
C ASP A 87 -16.79 -1.90 4.49
N MET A 88 -16.53 -3.17 4.14
CA MET A 88 -15.38 -3.55 3.31
C MET A 88 -15.62 -4.90 2.62
N ILE A 89 -16.27 -4.85 1.46
CA ILE A 89 -16.57 -6.03 0.67
C ILE A 89 -15.33 -6.44 -0.13
N MET A 90 -14.86 -7.66 0.10
CA MET A 90 -13.76 -8.23 -0.66
C MET A 90 -14.24 -8.75 -2.02
N SER A 91 -13.42 -8.57 -3.06
CA SER A 91 -13.63 -9.15 -4.38
C SER A 91 -12.78 -10.41 -4.55
N ASP A 92 -13.26 -11.38 -5.33
CA ASP A 92 -12.46 -12.52 -5.77
C ASP A 92 -11.48 -12.18 -6.90
N ALA A 93 -11.49 -10.94 -7.38
CA ALA A 93 -10.55 -10.42 -8.37
C ALA A 93 -9.14 -10.20 -7.80
N ILE A 94 -8.96 -10.19 -6.47
CA ILE A 94 -7.64 -10.14 -5.83
C ILE A 94 -7.16 -11.55 -5.46
N ASP A 95 -5.92 -11.87 -5.82
CA ASP A 95 -5.26 -13.10 -5.36
C ASP A 95 -4.72 -12.90 -3.94
N LEU A 96 -5.61 -13.06 -2.97
CA LEU A 96 -5.28 -12.95 -1.55
C LEU A 96 -4.35 -14.06 -1.05
N LYS A 97 -4.31 -15.21 -1.73
CA LYS A 97 -3.49 -16.35 -1.31
C LYS A 97 -2.00 -16.04 -1.47
N ASN A 98 -1.66 -15.28 -2.51
CA ASN A 98 -0.29 -14.87 -2.81
C ASN A 98 -0.04 -13.40 -2.47
N ALA A 99 -0.89 -12.75 -1.68
CA ALA A 99 -0.66 -11.38 -1.24
C ALA A 99 0.37 -11.32 -0.10
N SER A 100 1.11 -10.22 -0.02
CA SER A 100 2.00 -9.91 1.11
C SER A 100 1.63 -8.57 1.73
N ALA A 101 1.60 -8.53 3.06
CA ALA A 101 1.19 -7.36 3.82
C ALA A 101 2.10 -7.16 5.04
N PHE A 102 2.69 -5.97 5.18
CA PHE A 102 3.69 -5.67 6.21
C PHE A 102 3.50 -4.26 6.76
N ILE A 103 3.76 -4.07 8.04
CA ILE A 103 3.72 -2.75 8.68
C ILE A 103 5.14 -2.37 9.11
N PHE A 104 5.54 -1.15 8.77
CA PHE A 104 6.84 -0.58 9.11
C PHE A 104 6.67 0.65 9.98
N THR A 105 7.59 0.81 10.92
CA THR A 105 7.78 2.07 11.67
C THR A 105 8.87 2.88 10.98
N PRO A 106 8.64 4.17 10.66
CA PRO A 106 9.70 5.01 10.14
C PRO A 106 10.75 5.23 11.24
N VAL A 107 12.02 4.99 10.89
CA VAL A 107 13.17 5.24 11.79
C VAL A 107 13.82 6.61 11.54
N ALA A 108 13.36 7.32 10.51
CA ALA A 108 13.83 8.64 10.11
C ALA A 108 12.72 9.40 9.36
N GLU A 109 12.84 10.72 9.33
CA GLU A 109 11.94 11.59 8.57
C GLU A 109 12.19 11.49 7.05
N LYS A 110 11.17 11.84 6.26
CA LYS A 110 11.30 11.92 4.79
C LYS A 110 12.32 12.99 4.42
N VAL A 111 13.40 12.59 3.76
CA VAL A 111 14.39 13.53 3.19
C VAL A 111 13.95 13.90 1.78
N VAL A 112 13.70 15.19 1.53
CA VAL A 112 13.29 15.69 0.21
C VAL A 112 14.46 16.31 -0.53
N ALA A 113 14.56 16.08 -1.85
CA ALA A 113 15.72 16.43 -2.65
C ALA A 113 16.11 17.92 -2.60
N LYS A 114 15.13 18.82 -2.43
CA LYS A 114 15.36 20.26 -2.29
C LYS A 114 16.13 20.64 -1.02
N ASP A 115 16.07 19.80 0.01
CA ASP A 115 16.69 20.03 1.31
C ASP A 115 18.07 19.33 1.40
N VAL A 116 18.46 18.58 0.37
CA VAL A 116 19.76 17.90 0.28
C VAL A 116 20.77 18.84 -0.39
N ALA A 117 21.76 19.31 0.38
CA ALA A 117 22.88 20.07 -0.16
C ALA A 117 23.68 19.22 -1.17
N ARG A 118 23.77 19.67 -2.43
CA ARG A 118 24.61 19.00 -3.44
C ARG A 118 26.07 19.46 -3.26
N PRO A 119 27.03 18.54 -3.10
CA PRO A 119 28.44 18.94 -3.12
C PRO A 119 28.76 19.59 -4.47
N ARG A 120 29.45 20.74 -4.46
CA ARG A 120 29.98 21.35 -5.68
C ARG A 120 30.92 20.32 -6.32
N ARG A 121 30.60 19.86 -7.52
CA ARG A 121 31.56 19.07 -8.32
C ARG A 121 32.77 19.97 -8.57
N ALA A 122 33.95 19.55 -8.11
CA ALA A 122 35.20 20.14 -8.55
C ALA A 122 35.28 19.96 -10.08
N ALA A 123 35.60 21.05 -10.78
CA ALA A 123 35.74 21.09 -12.23
C ALA A 123 36.96 20.29 -12.71
#